data_AF-A0A534KS65-F1
#
_entry.id   AF-A0A534KS65-F1
#
_cell.length_a   1.000
_cell.length_b   1.000
_cell.length_c   1.000
_cell.angle_alpha   90.00
_cell.angle_beta   90.00
_cell.angle_gamma   90.00
#
_symmetry.space_group_name_H-M   'P 1'
#
loop_
_entity.id
_entity.type
_entity.pdbx_description
1 polymer ?
#
loop_
_entity_poly.entity_id
_entity_poly.type
_entity_poly.pdbx_seq_one_letter_code
_entity_poly.pdbx_strand_id
1 'polypeptide(L)'
;MASVQVFLDNWFVRHLGSLKTTMRVIFGVVWTIDGAFKFQPGFADSLAQMISDAGQGQPSWLQPWFAFWSQTVGANPGFFITTIGALELALGFALLLGFMRKVAYTAGIFLSLIIWSVPEGFGGPYGPSSTDIGTGIIYAIVFLLLMIINAAFGPSRWSLDYAIERRWPAWKKVSEIRSAA
;
A
#
# COMPACT_ATOMS: atom_id res chain seq x y z
N MET A 1 -9.23 -16.14 -37.23
CA MET A 1 -9.42 -14.69 -37.40
C MET A 1 -10.57 -14.14 -36.55
N ALA A 2 -11.77 -14.74 -36.56
CA ALA A 2 -12.88 -14.31 -35.70
C ALA A 2 -12.58 -14.27 -34.18
N SER A 3 -11.79 -15.21 -33.66
CA SER A 3 -11.41 -15.27 -32.23
C SER A 3 -10.49 -14.13 -31.78
N VAL A 4 -9.59 -13.67 -32.65
CA VAL A 4 -8.70 -12.52 -32.37
C VAL A 4 -9.50 -11.22 -32.41
N GLN A 5 -10.45 -11.10 -33.33
CA GLN A 5 -11.38 -9.97 -33.40
C GLN A 5 -12.19 -9.84 -32.09
N VAL A 6 -12.78 -10.94 -31.62
CA VAL A 6 -13.55 -10.97 -30.36
C VAL A 6 -12.70 -10.59 -29.14
N PHE A 7 -11.42 -11.01 -29.10
CA PHE A 7 -10.50 -10.62 -28.04
C PHE A 7 -10.17 -9.12 -28.08
N LEU A 8 -9.91 -8.57 -29.27
CA LEU A 8 -9.64 -7.13 -29.45
C LEU A 8 -10.91 -6.27 -29.25
N ASP A 9 -12.09 -6.86 -29.43
CA ASP A 9 -13.38 -6.22 -29.18
C ASP A 9 -13.78 -6.22 -27.70
N ASN A 10 -13.05 -6.96 -26.86
CA ASN A 10 -13.28 -6.96 -25.42
C ASN A 10 -13.01 -5.56 -24.83
N TRP A 11 -14.05 -5.01 -24.21
CA TRP A 11 -14.00 -3.69 -23.57
C TRP A 11 -12.84 -3.55 -22.59
N PHE A 12 -12.57 -4.58 -21.79
CA PHE A 12 -11.46 -4.55 -20.82
C PHE A 12 -10.13 -4.37 -21.53
N VAL A 13 -9.88 -5.18 -22.57
CA VAL A 13 -8.63 -5.15 -23.35
C VAL A 13 -8.38 -3.76 -23.95
N ARG A 14 -9.43 -3.15 -24.52
CA ARG A 14 -9.36 -1.80 -25.10
C ARG A 14 -9.06 -0.71 -24.06
N HIS A 15 -9.52 -0.88 -22.82
CA HIS A 15 -9.40 0.13 -21.76
C HIS A 15 -8.31 -0.17 -20.71
N LEU A 16 -7.55 -1.27 -20.84
CA LEU A 16 -6.53 -1.72 -19.87
C LEU A 16 -5.60 -0.60 -19.41
N GLY A 17 -5.09 0.23 -20.35
CA GLY A 17 -4.18 1.31 -20.02
C GLY A 17 -4.80 2.40 -19.14
N SER A 18 -6.08 2.73 -19.37
CA SER A 18 -6.83 3.67 -18.54
C SER A 18 -7.15 3.05 -17.19
N LEU A 19 -7.67 1.82 -17.18
CA LEU A 19 -8.05 1.10 -15.96
C LEU A 19 -6.88 0.95 -14.99
N LYS A 20 -5.69 0.58 -15.48
CA LYS A 20 -4.45 0.54 -14.68
C LYS A 20 -4.17 1.88 -13.99
N THR A 21 -4.32 2.98 -14.74
CA THR A 21 -4.05 4.32 -14.22
C THR A 21 -5.11 4.73 -13.20
N THR A 22 -6.39 4.51 -13.52
CA THR A 22 -7.52 4.78 -12.63
C THR A 22 -7.37 4.03 -11.30
N MET A 23 -7.04 2.74 -11.33
CA MET A 23 -6.83 1.95 -10.11
C MET A 23 -5.72 2.50 -9.23
N ARG A 24 -4.57 2.84 -9.83
CA ARG A 24 -3.46 3.46 -9.10
C ARG A 24 -3.87 4.79 -8.44
N VAL A 25 -4.61 5.63 -9.17
CA VAL A 25 -5.05 6.94 -8.69
C VAL A 25 -6.07 6.80 -7.57
N ILE A 26 -7.10 5.95 -7.73
CA ILE A 26 -8.10 5.68 -6.68
C ILE A 26 -7.39 5.20 -5.41
N PHE A 27 -6.45 4.27 -5.54
CA PHE A 27 -5.71 3.77 -4.39
C PHE A 27 -4.82 4.85 -3.77
N GLY A 28 -4.21 5.73 -4.57
CA GLY A 28 -3.48 6.89 -4.08
C GLY A 28 -4.35 7.87 -3.30
N VAL A 29 -5.62 8.07 -3.69
CA VAL A 29 -6.58 8.88 -2.92
C VAL A 29 -6.84 8.23 -1.55
N VAL A 30 -7.09 6.93 -1.50
CA VAL A 30 -7.31 6.19 -0.25
C VAL A 30 -6.14 6.37 0.71
N TRP A 31 -4.91 6.15 0.24
CA TRP A 31 -3.69 6.33 1.03
C TRP A 31 -3.47 7.77 1.49
N THR A 32 -3.82 8.75 0.66
CA THR A 32 -3.69 10.17 1.04
C THR A 32 -4.66 10.53 2.15
N ILE A 33 -5.90 10.02 2.10
CA ILE A 33 -6.90 10.25 3.14
C ILE A 33 -6.50 9.56 4.45
N ASP A 34 -6.07 8.30 4.39
CA ASP A 34 -5.63 7.54 5.57
C ASP A 34 -4.41 8.21 6.25
N GLY A 35 -3.41 8.59 5.46
CA GLY A 35 -2.25 9.34 5.95
C GLY A 35 -2.62 10.67 6.59
N ALA A 36 -3.59 11.40 6.03
CA ALA A 36 -4.08 12.64 6.62
C ALA A 36 -4.76 12.42 7.97
N PHE A 37 -5.43 11.28 8.17
CA PHE A 37 -6.09 10.96 9.44
C PHE A 37 -5.10 10.71 10.58
N LYS A 38 -3.85 10.30 10.29
CA LYS A 38 -2.82 10.16 11.34
C LYS A 38 -2.48 11.48 12.03
N PHE A 39 -2.75 12.61 11.40
CA PHE A 39 -2.51 13.94 11.96
C PHE A 39 -3.72 14.51 12.73
N GLN A 40 -4.77 13.72 12.96
CA GLN A 40 -5.88 14.15 13.80
C GLN A 40 -5.45 14.34 15.27
N PRO A 41 -5.99 15.36 15.96
CA PRO A 41 -5.70 15.58 17.37
C PRO A 41 -6.01 14.35 18.23
N GLY A 42 -5.09 13.97 19.12
CA GLY A 42 -5.26 12.86 20.06
C GLY A 42 -5.03 11.46 19.47
N PHE A 43 -4.82 11.31 18.16
CA PHE A 43 -4.51 9.99 17.58
C PHE A 43 -3.16 9.46 18.10
N ALA A 44 -2.17 10.35 18.26
CA ALA A 44 -0.86 10.10 18.86
C ALA A 44 -0.95 9.31 20.17
N ASP A 45 -1.82 9.76 21.06
CA ASP A 45 -1.95 9.24 22.41
C ASP A 45 -2.63 7.86 22.46
N SER A 46 -3.37 7.53 21.40
CA SER A 46 -4.13 6.27 21.30
C SER A 46 -3.34 5.09 20.75
N LEU A 47 -2.19 5.31 20.09
CA LEU A 47 -1.54 4.24 19.31
C LEU A 47 -1.00 3.10 20.15
N ALA A 48 -0.33 3.39 21.27
CA ALA A 48 0.20 2.35 22.15
C ALA A 48 -0.93 1.50 22.74
N GLN A 49 -2.05 2.14 23.12
CA GLN A 49 -3.23 1.46 23.62
C GLN A 49 -3.87 0.59 22.52
N MET A 50 -4.01 1.12 21.30
CA MET A 50 -4.51 0.36 20.14
C MET A 50 -3.72 -0.92 19.89
N ILE A 51 -2.38 -0.84 19.93
CA ILE A 51 -1.51 -2.02 19.75
C ILE A 51 -1.66 -3.01 20.91
N SER A 52 -1.76 -2.51 22.14
CA SER A 52 -2.01 -3.36 23.31
C SER A 52 -3.35 -4.09 23.20
N ASP A 53 -4.39 -3.40 22.74
CA ASP A 53 -5.74 -3.95 22.57
C ASP A 53 -5.81 -4.95 21.42
N ALA A 54 -5.07 -4.70 20.32
CA ALA A 54 -4.93 -5.66 19.22
C ALA A 54 -4.29 -7.00 19.65
N GLY A 55 -3.51 -6.99 20.74
CA GLY A 55 -2.94 -8.19 21.35
C GLY A 55 -3.92 -8.96 22.23
N GLN A 56 -5.04 -8.37 22.67
CA GLN A 56 -5.98 -9.05 23.54
C GLN A 56 -6.72 -10.17 22.79
N GLY A 57 -6.91 -11.32 23.44
CA GLY A 57 -7.57 -12.49 22.83
C GLY A 57 -6.73 -13.21 21.75
N GLN A 58 -5.52 -12.72 21.45
CA GLN A 58 -4.59 -13.38 20.53
C GLN A 58 -3.94 -14.59 21.19
N PRO A 59 -3.52 -15.59 20.40
CA PRO A 59 -2.71 -16.71 20.88
C PRO A 59 -1.53 -16.26 21.75
N SER A 60 -1.24 -17.02 22.81
CA SER A 60 -0.20 -16.67 23.79
C SER A 60 1.19 -16.47 23.18
N TRP A 61 1.50 -17.16 22.08
CA TRP A 61 2.77 -17.02 21.37
C TRP A 61 2.95 -15.67 20.64
N LEU A 62 1.86 -14.93 20.39
CA LEU A 62 1.90 -13.58 19.81
C LEU A 62 2.04 -12.48 20.87
N GLN A 63 1.82 -12.77 22.15
CA GLN A 63 1.87 -11.75 23.20
C GLN A 63 3.21 -10.99 23.27
N PRO A 64 4.38 -11.64 23.10
CA PRO A 64 5.66 -10.91 23.06
C PRO A 64 5.76 -9.90 21.90
N TRP A 65 5.12 -10.17 20.76
CA TRP A 65 5.12 -9.29 19.59
C TRP A 65 4.37 -7.98 19.90
N PHE A 66 3.15 -8.08 20.44
CA PHE A 66 2.36 -6.90 20.81
C PHE A 66 2.97 -6.13 21.97
N ALA A 67 3.55 -6.81 22.96
CA ALA A 67 4.26 -6.17 24.06
C ALA A 67 5.45 -5.35 23.55
N PHE A 68 6.27 -5.92 22.65
CA PHE A 68 7.40 -5.22 22.03
C PHE A 68 6.96 -3.94 21.30
N TRP A 69 5.94 -4.04 20.44
CA TRP A 69 5.49 -2.89 19.66
C TRP A 69 4.77 -1.84 20.51
N SER A 70 3.93 -2.24 21.46
CA SER A 70 3.25 -1.32 22.39
C SER A 70 4.29 -0.53 23.21
N GLN A 71 5.32 -1.19 23.74
CA GLN A 71 6.40 -0.52 24.48
C GLN A 71 7.24 0.39 23.57
N THR A 72 7.60 -0.09 22.38
CA THR A 72 8.44 0.66 21.43
C THR A 72 7.75 1.95 20.98
N VAL A 73 6.48 1.84 20.60
CA VAL A 73 5.69 3.00 20.19
C VAL A 73 5.36 3.90 21.38
N GLY A 74 5.05 3.32 22.54
CA GLY A 74 4.79 4.06 23.78
C GLY A 74 5.93 4.96 24.23
N ALA A 75 7.18 4.64 23.85
CA ALA A 75 8.33 5.49 24.17
C ALA A 75 8.30 6.86 23.45
N ASN A 76 7.72 6.93 22.24
CA ASN A 76 7.54 8.19 21.52
C ASN A 76 6.38 8.09 20.49
N PRO A 77 5.11 8.13 20.94
CA PRO A 77 3.97 7.89 20.06
C PRO A 77 3.86 8.92 18.93
N GLY A 78 4.18 10.19 19.24
CA GLY A 78 4.16 11.29 18.28
C GLY A 78 5.14 11.09 17.12
N PHE A 79 6.35 10.58 17.39
CA PHE A 79 7.32 10.24 16.34
C PHE A 79 6.76 9.14 15.43
N PHE A 80 6.29 8.02 15.98
CA PHE A 80 5.79 6.91 15.17
C PHE A 80 4.58 7.29 14.32
N ILE A 81 3.60 8.01 14.89
CA ILE A 81 2.42 8.44 14.13
C ILE A 81 2.78 9.44 13.04
N THR A 82 3.65 10.40 13.33
CA THR A 82 4.10 11.37 12.32
C THR A 82 4.85 10.67 11.20
N THR A 83 5.70 9.69 11.53
CA THR A 83 6.42 8.89 10.53
C THR A 83 5.47 8.03 9.69
N ILE A 84 4.52 7.32 10.30
CA ILE A 84 3.54 6.49 9.59
C ILE A 84 2.70 7.37 8.66
N GLY A 85 2.13 8.48 9.17
CA GLY A 85 1.34 9.41 8.37
C GLY A 85 2.14 10.05 7.24
N ALA A 86 3.40 10.42 7.47
CA ALA A 86 4.27 10.96 6.42
C ALA A 86 4.58 9.91 5.33
N LEU A 87 4.81 8.66 5.71
CA LEU A 87 5.03 7.56 4.76
C LEU A 87 3.76 7.25 3.96
N GLU A 88 2.60 7.22 4.62
CA GLU A 88 1.29 7.02 3.99
C GLU A 88 0.98 8.13 2.97
N LEU A 89 1.21 9.40 3.34
CA LEU A 89 1.06 10.53 2.43
C LEU A 89 2.05 10.47 1.26
N ALA A 90 3.33 10.17 1.53
CA ALA A 90 4.34 10.04 0.48
C ALA A 90 3.96 8.94 -0.53
N LEU A 91 3.44 7.81 -0.06
CA LEU A 91 2.90 6.75 -0.92
C LEU A 91 1.66 7.20 -1.69
N GLY A 92 0.72 7.87 -1.02
CA GLY A 92 -0.48 8.44 -1.64
C GLY A 92 -0.11 9.35 -2.82
N PHE A 93 0.79 10.32 -2.59
CA PHE A 93 1.27 11.20 -3.66
C PHE A 93 2.06 10.47 -4.74
N ALA A 94 2.91 9.51 -4.37
CA ALA A 94 3.64 8.69 -5.35
C ALA A 94 2.69 7.90 -6.27
N LEU A 95 1.58 7.39 -5.73
CA LEU A 95 0.53 6.70 -6.48
C LEU A 95 -0.25 7.64 -7.39
N LEU A 96 -0.68 8.79 -6.87
CA LEU A 96 -1.42 9.80 -7.63
C LEU A 96 -0.61 10.27 -8.84
N LEU A 97 0.65 10.62 -8.62
CA LEU A 97 1.55 11.14 -9.64
C LEU A 97 2.16 10.04 -10.52
N GLY A 98 2.16 8.79 -10.07
CA GLY A 98 2.90 7.70 -10.71
C GLY A 98 4.41 7.95 -10.69
N PHE A 99 4.95 8.24 -9.51
CA PHE A 99 6.35 8.58 -9.26
C PHE A 99 7.08 7.47 -8.51
N MET A 100 8.30 7.13 -8.94
CA MET A 100 9.15 6.09 -8.34
C MET A 100 8.39 4.77 -8.12
N ARG A 101 7.58 4.34 -9.09
CA ARG A 101 6.56 3.29 -8.87
C ARG A 101 7.09 1.98 -8.31
N LYS A 102 8.26 1.51 -8.75
CA LYS A 102 8.89 0.34 -8.14
C LYS A 102 9.12 0.52 -6.63
N VAL A 103 9.71 1.65 -6.23
CA VAL A 103 9.96 1.95 -4.81
C VAL A 103 8.65 2.11 -4.06
N ALA A 104 7.71 2.88 -4.62
CA ALA A 104 6.40 3.11 -4.00
C ALA A 104 5.62 1.81 -3.78
N TYR A 105 5.59 0.90 -4.76
CA TYR A 105 4.88 -0.36 -4.62
C TYR A 105 5.56 -1.29 -3.61
N THR A 106 6.89 -1.41 -3.65
CA THR A 106 7.63 -2.24 -2.69
C THR A 106 7.46 -1.70 -1.26
N ALA A 107 7.65 -0.39 -1.07
CA ALA A 107 7.47 0.25 0.22
C ALA A 107 6.02 0.13 0.71
N GLY A 108 5.05 0.28 -0.18
CA GLY A 108 3.63 0.09 0.10
C GLY A 108 3.31 -1.32 0.60
N ILE A 109 3.88 -2.37 -0.01
CA ILE A 109 3.73 -3.75 0.47
C ILE A 109 4.22 -3.87 1.92
N PHE A 110 5.45 -3.45 2.20
CA PHE A 110 6.04 -3.57 3.53
C PHE A 110 5.28 -2.75 4.58
N LEU A 111 4.93 -1.50 4.26
CA LEU A 111 4.19 -0.66 5.19
C LEU A 111 2.81 -1.24 5.49
N SER A 112 2.11 -1.74 4.47
CA SER A 112 0.80 -2.39 4.65
C SER A 112 0.89 -3.63 5.53
N LEU A 113 1.96 -4.43 5.40
CA LEU A 113 2.19 -5.60 6.26
C LEU A 113 2.55 -5.22 7.70
N ILE A 114 3.27 -4.11 7.91
CA ILE A 114 3.56 -3.59 9.25
C ILE A 114 2.25 -3.12 9.91
N ILE A 115 1.42 -2.34 9.20
CA ILE A 115 0.12 -1.89 9.71
C ILE A 115 -0.79 -3.10 10.02
N TRP A 116 -0.81 -4.09 9.12
CA TRP A 116 -1.60 -5.30 9.33
C TRP A 116 -1.15 -6.11 10.56
N SER A 117 0.16 -6.28 10.76
CA SER A 117 0.70 -7.12 11.82
C SER A 117 0.75 -6.44 13.19
N VAL A 118 0.76 -5.11 13.24
CA VAL A 118 0.97 -4.35 14.49
C VAL A 118 -0.34 -3.73 14.99
N PRO A 119 -0.83 -2.59 14.47
CA PRO A 119 -2.07 -1.99 14.96
C PRO A 119 -3.34 -2.79 14.57
N GLU A 120 -3.37 -3.52 13.45
CA GLU A 120 -4.54 -4.34 13.08
C GLU A 120 -4.52 -5.76 13.68
N GLY A 121 -3.45 -6.15 14.39
CA GLY A 121 -3.37 -7.44 15.07
C GLY A 121 -3.58 -8.66 14.17
N PHE A 122 -3.07 -8.63 12.93
CA PHE A 122 -3.29 -9.65 11.92
C PHE A 122 -4.76 -9.86 11.54
N GLY A 123 -5.64 -8.88 11.80
CA GLY A 123 -7.09 -9.00 11.64
C GLY A 123 -7.81 -9.75 12.76
N GLY A 124 -7.06 -10.22 13.76
CA GLY A 124 -7.60 -10.94 14.92
C GLY A 124 -8.00 -10.02 16.08
N PRO A 125 -8.46 -10.62 17.20
CA PRO A 125 -8.53 -12.05 17.46
C PRO A 125 -9.64 -12.76 16.66
N TYR A 126 -9.34 -13.98 16.21
CA TYR A 126 -10.27 -14.81 15.44
C TYR A 126 -11.15 -15.65 16.35
N GLY A 127 -12.45 -15.37 16.36
CA GLY A 127 -13.48 -16.13 17.05
C GLY A 127 -14.68 -16.44 16.14
N PRO A 128 -15.73 -17.08 16.68
CA PRO A 128 -16.90 -17.48 15.89
C PRO A 128 -17.62 -16.33 15.15
N SER A 129 -17.43 -15.08 15.60
CA SER A 129 -18.00 -13.86 15.00
C SER A 129 -16.99 -13.04 14.18
N SER A 130 -15.72 -13.47 14.08
CA SER A 130 -14.70 -12.72 13.38
C SER A 130 -14.81 -12.96 11.87
N THR A 131 -15.12 -11.89 11.14
CA THR A 131 -15.22 -11.91 9.67
C THR A 131 -14.21 -11.00 8.98
N ASP A 132 -13.56 -10.11 9.74
CA ASP A 132 -12.54 -9.20 9.23
C ASP A 132 -11.16 -9.85 9.34
N ILE A 133 -10.33 -9.65 8.32
CA ILE A 133 -8.94 -10.13 8.25
C ILE A 133 -7.94 -8.96 8.25
N GLY A 134 -8.43 -7.72 8.40
CA GLY A 134 -7.64 -6.51 8.36
C GLY A 134 -7.53 -5.91 6.95
N THR A 135 -7.41 -4.58 6.89
CA THR A 135 -7.27 -3.84 5.64
C THR A 135 -5.85 -3.88 5.08
N GLY A 136 -4.83 -3.93 5.94
CA GLY A 136 -3.44 -3.88 5.52
C GLY A 136 -3.02 -5.04 4.63
N ILE A 137 -3.52 -6.26 4.86
CA ILE A 137 -3.22 -7.40 3.99
C ILE A 137 -3.79 -7.21 2.57
N ILE A 138 -4.99 -6.63 2.46
CA ILE A 138 -5.60 -6.31 1.17
C ILE A 138 -4.79 -5.23 0.44
N TYR A 139 -4.32 -4.21 1.16
CA TYR A 139 -3.47 -3.18 0.59
C TYR A 139 -2.14 -3.73 0.07
N ALA A 140 -1.51 -4.66 0.79
CA ALA A 140 -0.30 -5.34 0.34
C ALA A 140 -0.54 -6.10 -0.98
N ILE A 141 -1.67 -6.81 -1.09
CA ILE A 141 -2.06 -7.51 -2.33
C ILE A 141 -2.31 -6.52 -3.46
N VAL A 142 -3.00 -5.40 -3.22
CA VAL A 142 -3.23 -4.36 -4.24
C VAL A 142 -1.91 -3.77 -4.74
N PHE A 143 -0.96 -3.47 -3.85
CA PHE A 143 0.37 -3.03 -4.28
C PHE A 143 1.11 -4.08 -5.10
N LEU A 144 1.04 -5.35 -4.70
CA LEU A 144 1.62 -6.45 -5.48
C LEU A 144 0.99 -6.56 -6.87
N LEU A 145 -0.34 -6.42 -6.98
CA LEU A 145 -1.03 -6.42 -8.26
C LEU A 145 -0.63 -5.22 -9.13
N LEU A 146 -0.57 -4.02 -8.56
CA LEU A 146 -0.08 -2.82 -9.26
C LEU A 146 1.36 -3.00 -9.73
N MET A 147 2.18 -3.68 -8.94
CA MET A 147 3.56 -4.04 -9.26
C MET A 147 3.63 -5.00 -10.46
N ILE A 148 2.87 -6.10 -10.42
CA ILE A 148 2.81 -7.10 -11.51
C ILE A 148 2.30 -6.47 -12.80
N ILE A 149 1.21 -5.69 -12.74
CA ILE A 149 0.64 -5.02 -13.92
C ILE A 149 1.64 -4.02 -14.50
N ASN A 150 2.39 -3.29 -13.66
CA ASN A 150 3.41 -2.37 -14.13
C ASN A 150 4.60 -3.09 -14.77
N ALA A 151 5.00 -4.25 -14.24
CA ALA A 151 6.04 -5.07 -14.84
C ALA A 151 5.60 -5.66 -16.20
N ALA A 152 4.36 -6.14 -16.31
CA ALA A 152 3.85 -6.78 -17.52
C ALA A 152 3.55 -5.79 -18.66
N PHE A 153 3.03 -4.59 -18.36
CA PHE A 153 2.54 -3.64 -19.37
C PHE A 153 3.32 -2.32 -19.42
N GLY A 154 4.41 -2.19 -18.66
CA GLY A 154 5.26 -1.02 -18.63
C GLY A 154 4.60 0.26 -18.08
N PRO A 155 5.24 1.43 -18.26
CA PRO A 155 4.73 2.71 -17.77
C PRO A 155 3.36 3.11 -18.31
N SER A 156 2.59 3.89 -17.54
CA SER A 156 1.46 4.64 -18.11
C SER A 156 1.95 5.96 -18.69
N ARG A 157 1.41 6.38 -19.84
CA ARG A 157 1.65 7.73 -20.41
C ARG A 157 1.29 8.87 -19.45
N TRP A 158 0.42 8.59 -18.47
CA TRP A 158 -0.02 9.52 -17.42
C TRP A 158 0.71 9.26 -16.09
N SER A 159 2.02 9.01 -16.15
CA SER A 159 2.86 8.89 -14.95
C SER A 159 4.05 9.85 -15.04
N LEU A 160 4.44 10.44 -13.91
CA LEU A 160 5.64 11.27 -13.86
C LEU A 160 6.89 10.48 -14.25
N ASP A 161 6.96 9.20 -13.89
CA ASP A 161 8.05 8.31 -14.31
C ASP A 161 8.21 8.30 -15.84
N TYR A 162 7.11 8.21 -16.60
CA TYR A 162 7.17 8.25 -18.07
C TYR A 162 7.71 9.57 -18.61
N ALA A 163 7.32 10.70 -18.00
CA ALA A 163 7.81 12.02 -18.39
C ALA A 163 9.30 12.21 -18.05
N ILE A 164 9.74 11.69 -16.89
CA ILE A 164 11.14 11.76 -16.45
C ILE A 164 12.02 10.86 -17.32
N GLU A 165 11.59 9.63 -17.61
CA GLU A 165 12.35 8.68 -18.44
C GLU A 165 12.62 9.20 -19.85
N ARG A 166 11.71 10.02 -20.41
CA ARG A 166 11.92 10.68 -21.71
C ARG A 166 13.10 11.65 -21.70
N ARG A 167 13.39 12.29 -20.56
CA ARG A 167 14.54 13.20 -20.39
C ARG A 167 15.76 12.51 -19.80
N TRP A 168 15.57 11.52 -18.93
CA TRP A 168 16.65 10.82 -18.22
C TRP A 168 16.44 9.30 -18.23
N PRO A 169 17.00 8.57 -19.22
CA PRO A 169 16.78 7.13 -19.36
C PRO A 169 17.29 6.27 -18.19
N ALA A 170 18.22 6.77 -17.37
CA ALA A 170 18.73 6.03 -16.21
C ALA A 170 17.69 5.93 -15.07
N TRP A 171 16.67 6.78 -15.07
CA TRP A 171 15.57 6.77 -14.08
C TRP A 171 14.85 5.42 -14.03
N LYS A 172 14.85 4.67 -15.14
CA LYS A 172 14.31 3.32 -15.25
C LYS A 172 14.78 2.35 -14.15
N LYS A 173 16.00 2.51 -13.63
CA LYS A 173 16.49 1.65 -12.53
C LYS A 173 15.67 1.79 -11.24
N VAL A 174 15.10 2.98 -11.05
CA VAL A 174 14.34 3.39 -9.87
C VAL A 174 12.83 3.27 -10.10
N SER A 175 12.35 3.59 -11.31
CA SER A 175 10.91 3.58 -11.64
C SER A 175 10.40 2.22 -12.13
N GLU A 176 11.23 1.43 -12.82
CA GLU A 176 10.80 0.21 -13.50
C GLU A 176 11.33 -1.06 -12.81
N ILE A 177 10.44 -2.04 -12.69
CA ILE A 177 10.82 -3.42 -12.42
C ILE A 177 11.05 -4.01 -13.80
N ARG A 178 12.32 -4.25 -14.14
CA ARG A 178 12.70 -4.81 -15.44
C ARG A 178 11.88 -6.07 -15.70
N SER A 179 11.01 -6.03 -16.70
CA SER A 179 10.61 -7.26 -17.37
C SER A 179 11.75 -7.57 -18.35
N ALA A 180 12.36 -8.73 -18.22
CA ALA A 180 13.24 -9.24 -19.27
C ALA A 180 12.35 -9.45 -20.51
N ALA A 181 12.49 -8.58 -21.50
CA ALA A 181 12.06 -8.80 -22.88
C ALA A 181 13.05 -8.06 -23.77
#